data_AF-A0A8T8S8L0-F1
#
_entry.id   AF-A0A8T8S8L0-F1
#
_cell.length_a   1.000
_cell.length_b   1.000
_cell.length_c   1.000
_cell.angle_alpha   90.00
_cell.angle_beta   90.00
_cell.angle_gamma   90.00
#
_symmetry.space_group_name_H-M   'P 1'
#
loop_
_entity.id
_entity.type
_entity.pdbx_description
1 polymer ?
#
loop_
_entity_poly.entity_id
_entity_poly.type
_entity_poly.pdbx_seq_one_letter_code
_entity_poly.pdbx_strand_id
1 'polypeptide(L)'
;MWRPTAENFFDRVSKTSCLAALTEVGGSDLAARYAASKKADLAKTCETIFAGKAIVEQDVKEAALAWLPEGMKFTIAANPADPVIPDTDESDPVADVCDGDDGEADSEAGELIDDHQPEVACEEAAVAA
;
A
#
# COMPACT_ATOMS: atom_id res chain seq x y z
N MET A 1 -11.10 -5.06 8.60
CA MET A 1 -9.81 -5.73 8.91
C MET A 1 -8.75 -5.27 7.90
N TRP A 2 -7.68 -4.62 8.35
CA TRP A 2 -6.59 -4.19 7.46
C TRP A 2 -5.80 -5.42 6.95
N ARG A 3 -5.39 -5.41 5.67
CA ARG A 3 -4.64 -6.49 5.02
C ARG A 3 -3.52 -5.91 4.15
N PRO A 4 -2.33 -6.53 4.13
CA PRO A 4 -1.25 -6.10 3.26
C PRO A 4 -1.60 -6.41 1.80
N THR A 5 -1.80 -5.36 0.99
CA THR A 5 -2.00 -5.44 -0.46
C THR A 5 -0.81 -4.87 -1.21
N ALA A 6 -0.78 -5.01 -2.53
CA ALA A 6 0.28 -4.45 -3.36
C ALA A 6 0.38 -2.94 -3.13
N GLU A 7 -0.76 -2.24 -3.20
CA GLU A 7 -0.83 -0.78 -3.06
C GLU A 7 -0.68 -0.30 -1.60
N ASN A 8 -1.12 -1.10 -0.61
CA ASN A 8 -1.03 -0.69 0.80
C ASN A 8 0.38 -0.90 1.38
N PHE A 9 1.05 -2.01 1.04
CA PHE A 9 2.29 -2.44 1.70
C PHE A 9 3.39 -2.86 0.71
N PHE A 10 3.14 -3.83 -0.17
CA PHE A 10 4.20 -4.46 -0.95
C PHE A 10 4.88 -3.52 -1.97
N ASP A 11 4.20 -2.46 -2.41
CA ASP A 11 4.79 -1.43 -3.26
C ASP A 11 5.71 -0.48 -2.50
N ARG A 12 5.43 -0.23 -1.21
CA ARG A 12 6.23 0.68 -0.37
C ARG A 12 7.47 0.03 0.24
N VAL A 13 7.54 -1.30 0.30
CA VAL A 13 8.69 -2.02 0.84
C VAL A 13 9.67 -2.46 -0.25
N SER A 14 10.89 -2.81 0.18
CA SER A 14 11.92 -3.31 -0.72
C SER A 14 11.61 -4.71 -1.23
N LYS A 15 12.19 -5.09 -2.39
CA LYS A 15 12.09 -6.46 -2.92
C LYS A 15 12.54 -7.51 -1.90
N THR A 16 13.58 -7.19 -1.12
CA THR A 16 14.09 -8.04 -0.04
C THR A 16 13.04 -8.30 1.04
N SER A 17 12.29 -7.27 1.47
CA SER A 17 11.19 -7.44 2.43
C SER A 17 10.06 -8.31 1.89
N CYS A 18 9.67 -8.13 0.61
CA CYS A 18 8.66 -8.99 0.00
C CYS A 18 9.11 -10.47 -0.04
N LEU A 19 10.37 -10.72 -0.41
CA LEU A 19 10.93 -12.07 -0.44
C LEU A 19 11.06 -12.68 0.96
N ALA A 20 11.39 -11.88 1.98
CA ALA A 20 11.39 -12.32 3.37
C ALA A 20 9.98 -12.74 3.81
N ALA A 21 8.94 -11.97 3.47
CA ALA A 21 7.55 -12.32 3.77
C ALA A 21 7.14 -13.64 3.10
N LEU A 22 7.49 -13.83 1.83
CA LEU A 22 7.26 -15.09 1.11
C LEU A 22 8.03 -16.28 1.72
N THR A 23 9.23 -16.02 2.26
CA THR A 23 10.05 -17.03 2.94
C THR A 23 9.43 -17.45 4.28
N GLU A 24 8.81 -16.51 5.00
CA GLU A 24 8.14 -16.78 6.27
C GLU A 24 6.87 -17.62 6.10
N VAL A 25 6.12 -17.43 5.01
CA VAL A 25 4.85 -18.16 4.77
C VAL A 25 5.02 -19.45 3.99
N GLY A 26 6.01 -19.55 3.10
CA GLY A 26 6.17 -20.68 2.18
C GLY A 26 7.59 -21.19 2.02
N GLY A 27 8.51 -20.74 2.88
CA GLY A 27 9.90 -21.15 2.87
C GLY A 27 10.72 -20.54 1.73
N SER A 28 12.02 -20.81 1.76
CA SER A 28 12.99 -20.23 0.83
C SER A 28 12.77 -20.66 -0.62
N ASP A 29 12.20 -21.84 -0.85
CA ASP A 29 11.90 -22.34 -2.21
C ASP A 29 10.85 -21.47 -2.90
N LEU A 30 9.77 -21.12 -2.18
CA LEU A 30 8.72 -20.26 -2.72
C LEU A 30 9.26 -18.86 -3.01
N ALA A 31 10.03 -18.28 -2.10
CA ALA A 31 10.65 -16.98 -2.33
C ALA A 31 11.64 -17.00 -3.51
N ALA A 32 12.42 -18.08 -3.68
CA ALA A 32 13.35 -18.21 -4.80
C ALA A 32 12.66 -18.19 -6.17
N ARG A 33 11.46 -18.79 -6.28
CA ARG A 33 10.65 -18.75 -7.52
C ARG A 33 10.27 -17.33 -7.93
N TYR A 34 10.06 -16.45 -6.95
CA TYR A 34 9.69 -15.06 -7.18
C TYR A 34 10.88 -14.09 -7.10
N ALA A 35 12.08 -14.57 -6.76
CA ALA A 35 13.29 -13.76 -6.67
C ALA A 35 13.75 -13.21 -8.04
N ALA A 36 13.44 -13.91 -9.13
CA ALA A 36 13.73 -13.43 -10.49
C ALA A 36 12.68 -12.43 -11.03
N SER A 37 11.50 -12.32 -10.39
CA SER A 37 10.42 -11.45 -10.86
C SER A 37 10.70 -9.95 -10.64
N LYS A 38 10.04 -9.12 -11.45
CA LYS A 38 10.08 -7.66 -11.32
C LYS A 38 9.35 -7.23 -10.04
N LYS A 39 9.79 -6.17 -9.37
CA LYS A 39 9.19 -5.69 -8.11
C LYS A 39 7.68 -5.44 -8.21
N ALA A 40 7.23 -4.81 -9.29
CA ALA A 40 5.81 -4.53 -9.52
C ALA A 40 4.97 -5.82 -9.66
N ASP A 41 5.52 -6.85 -10.31
CA ASP A 41 4.87 -8.14 -10.48
C ASP A 41 4.89 -8.97 -9.19
N LEU A 42 6.02 -8.90 -8.46
CA LEU A 42 6.19 -9.49 -7.14
C LEU A 42 5.15 -8.95 -6.15
N ALA A 43 4.90 -7.63 -6.14
CA ALA A 43 3.91 -7.01 -5.26
C ALA A 43 2.49 -7.54 -5.52
N LYS A 44 2.07 -7.62 -6.79
CA LYS A 44 0.77 -8.22 -7.18
C LYS A 44 0.68 -9.70 -6.82
N THR A 45 1.77 -10.43 -6.97
CA THR A 45 1.82 -11.84 -6.62
C THR A 45 1.73 -12.04 -5.11
N CYS A 46 2.46 -11.24 -4.33
CA CYS A 46 2.35 -11.23 -2.87
C CYS A 46 0.90 -10.93 -2.46
N GLU A 47 0.28 -9.88 -2.99
CA GLU A 47 -1.13 -9.58 -2.72
C GLU A 47 -2.03 -10.81 -2.96
N THR A 48 -1.86 -11.50 -4.08
CA THR A 48 -2.66 -12.68 -4.42
C THR A 48 -2.43 -13.83 -3.42
N ILE A 49 -1.19 -14.03 -2.95
CA ILE A 49 -0.82 -15.04 -1.95
C ILE A 49 -1.38 -14.68 -0.57
N PHE A 50 -1.12 -13.47 -0.08
CA PHE A 50 -1.56 -12.99 1.24
C PHE A 50 -3.07 -12.71 1.33
N ALA A 51 -3.75 -12.52 0.19
CA ALA A 51 -5.21 -12.49 0.11
C ALA A 51 -5.84 -13.90 0.01
N GLY A 52 -5.03 -14.97 -0.05
CA GLY A 52 -5.52 -16.35 -0.18
C GLY A 52 -6.18 -16.67 -1.53
N LYS A 53 -5.95 -15.82 -2.54
CA LYS A 53 -6.44 -16.00 -3.92
C LYS A 53 -5.47 -16.83 -4.78
N ALA A 54 -4.22 -16.97 -4.35
CA ALA A 54 -3.22 -17.76 -5.07
C ALA A 54 -3.50 -19.26 -4.91
N ILE A 55 -3.26 -20.01 -5.99
CA ILE A 55 -3.32 -21.47 -5.99
C ILE A 55 -1.94 -21.98 -5.51
N VAL A 56 -1.73 -21.94 -4.20
CA VAL A 56 -0.53 -22.46 -3.51
C VAL A 56 -0.93 -23.59 -2.55
N GLU A 57 0.05 -24.23 -1.93
CA GLU A 57 -0.19 -25.25 -0.91
C GLU A 57 -1.10 -24.71 0.21
N GLN A 58 -1.98 -25.57 0.74
CA GLN A 58 -2.97 -25.15 1.73
C GLN A 58 -2.30 -24.57 2.99
N ASP A 59 -1.21 -25.18 3.46
CA ASP A 59 -0.43 -24.71 4.59
C ASP A 59 0.11 -23.29 4.37
N VAL A 60 0.68 -23.03 3.20
CA VAL A 60 1.17 -21.70 2.80
C VAL A 60 0.05 -20.67 2.74
N LYS A 61 -1.13 -21.08 2.24
CA LYS A 61 -2.30 -20.19 2.19
C LYS A 61 -2.78 -19.84 3.60
N GLU A 62 -2.85 -20.80 4.51
CA GLU A 62 -3.25 -20.55 5.90
C GLU A 62 -2.22 -19.67 6.62
N ALA A 63 -0.92 -19.94 6.44
CA ALA A 63 0.16 -19.11 6.95
C ALA A 63 0.10 -17.68 6.41
N ALA A 64 -0.12 -17.50 5.11
CA ALA A 64 -0.24 -16.19 4.47
C ALA A 64 -1.49 -15.42 4.93
N LEU A 65 -2.60 -16.11 5.20
CA LEU A 65 -3.81 -15.50 5.75
C LEU A 65 -3.66 -15.06 7.21
N ALA A 66 -2.81 -15.73 7.99
CA ALA A 66 -2.47 -15.36 9.37
C ALA A 66 -1.31 -14.35 9.45
N TRP A 67 -0.56 -14.18 8.35
CA TRP A 67 0.62 -13.34 8.32
C TRP A 67 0.30 -11.85 8.36
N LEU A 68 1.09 -11.12 9.15
CA LEU A 68 1.10 -9.67 9.23
C LEU A 68 2.56 -9.17 9.24
N PRO A 69 2.85 -7.97 8.72
CA PRO A 69 4.18 -7.39 8.82
C PRO A 69 4.52 -7.04 10.28
N GLU A 70 5.80 -7.08 10.64
CA GLU A 70 6.26 -6.89 12.03
C GLU A 70 5.77 -5.59 12.67
N GLY A 71 5.74 -4.48 11.94
CA GLY A 71 5.21 -3.21 12.44
C GLY A 71 3.71 -3.21 12.76
N MET A 72 2.97 -4.25 12.33
CA MET A 72 1.55 -4.45 12.61
C MET A 72 1.27 -5.78 13.34
N LYS A 73 2.29 -6.59 13.64
CA LYS A 73 2.17 -7.77 14.52
C LYS A 73 2.07 -7.27 15.96
N PHE A 74 0.85 -6.95 16.40
CA PHE A 74 0.59 -6.68 17.81
C PHE A 74 0.66 -8.00 18.59
N THR A 75 1.80 -8.27 19.22
CA THR A 75 1.85 -9.27 20.30
C THR A 75 1.17 -8.64 21.51
N ILE A 76 -0.08 -9.02 21.77
CA ILE A 76 -0.66 -8.84 23.11
C ILE A 76 0.19 -9.71 24.02
N ALA A 77 1.21 -9.11 24.64
CA ALA A 77 1.82 -9.69 25.80
C ALA A 77 0.67 -9.81 26.80
N ALA A 78 0.21 -11.03 27.07
CA ALA A 78 -0.76 -11.30 28.10
C ALA A 78 -0.12 -10.94 29.44
N ASN A 79 -0.09 -9.65 29.76
CA ASN A 79 0.14 -9.17 31.10
C ASN A 79 -1.09 -9.63 31.89
N PRO A 80 -0.95 -10.55 32.87
CA PRO A 80 -2.10 -11.08 33.61
C PRO A 80 -2.83 -10.02 34.46
N ALA A 81 -2.39 -8.76 34.42
CA ALA A 81 -2.97 -7.62 35.11
C ALA A 81 -3.70 -6.63 34.18
N ASP A 82 -3.74 -6.85 32.86
CA ASP A 82 -4.50 -5.97 31.96
C ASP A 82 -5.98 -6.36 31.92
N PRO A 83 -6.91 -5.41 32.17
CA PRO A 83 -8.34 -5.68 32.06
C PRO A 83 -8.68 -6.01 30.60
N VAL A 84 -9.37 -7.14 30.40
CA VAL A 84 -9.96 -7.46 29.09
C VAL A 84 -10.97 -6.37 28.76
N ILE A 85 -10.65 -5.49 27.81
CA ILE A 85 -11.58 -4.50 27.29
C ILE A 85 -12.40 -5.23 26.21
N PRO A 86 -13.68 -5.53 26.43
CA PRO A 86 -14.51 -6.10 25.38
C PRO A 86 -14.61 -5.07 24.24
N ASP A 87 -14.29 -5.50 23.02
CA ASP A 87 -14.51 -4.77 21.78
C ASP A 87 -16.02 -4.46 21.65
N THR A 88 -16.43 -3.30 22.15
CA THR A 88 -17.78 -2.77 21.99
C THR A 88 -17.68 -1.68 20.95
N ASP A 89 -18.00 -2.05 19.71
CA ASP A 89 -18.28 -1.15 18.61
C ASP A 89 -19.49 -0.28 18.96
N GLU A 90 -19.26 0.87 19.61
CA GLU A 90 -20.27 1.91 19.79
C GLU A 90 -19.93 3.06 18.85
N SER A 91 -20.44 2.96 17.61
CA SER A 91 -20.45 4.07 16.66
C SER A 91 -21.44 5.13 17.15
N ASP A 92 -20.93 6.20 17.77
CA ASP A 92 -21.73 7.39 18.10
C ASP A 92 -21.66 8.39 16.93
N PRO A 93 -22.78 8.71 16.24
CA PRO A 93 -22.76 9.70 15.17
C PRO A 93 -22.71 11.11 15.77
N VAL A 94 -21.55 11.76 15.68
CA VAL A 94 -21.44 13.20 15.98
C VAL A 94 -22.28 13.98 14.96
N ALA A 95 -23.42 14.47 15.41
CA ALA A 95 -24.23 15.42 14.66
C ALA A 95 -23.47 16.75 14.60
N ASP A 96 -22.81 17.00 13.47
CA ASP A 96 -22.15 18.27 13.16
C ASP A 96 -23.24 19.33 12.91
N VAL A 97 -23.50 20.15 13.93
CA VAL A 97 -24.32 21.35 13.80
C VAL A 97 -23.46 22.41 13.12
N CYS A 98 -23.57 22.51 11.81
CA CYS A 98 -23.07 23.66 11.07
C CYS A 98 -24.03 24.83 11.26
N ASP A 99 -23.72 25.64 12.29
CA ASP A 99 -24.24 26.99 12.49
C ASP A 99 -23.80 27.86 11.31
N GLY A 100 -24.76 28.49 10.65
CA GLY A 100 -24.54 29.25 9.42
C GLY A 100 -23.84 30.58 9.64
N ASP A 101 -23.05 30.99 8.64
CA ASP A 101 -22.78 32.40 8.40
C ASP A 101 -22.76 32.69 6.89
N ASP A 102 -23.48 33.75 6.56
CA ASP A 102 -23.89 34.26 5.26
C ASP A 102 -22.82 35.22 4.72
N GLY A 103 -22.51 35.16 3.42
CA GLY A 103 -21.52 36.06 2.84
C GLY A 103 -21.37 35.93 1.33
N GLU A 104 -22.36 36.48 0.61
CA GLU A 104 -22.31 36.77 -0.82
C GLU A 104 -21.18 37.75 -1.17
N ALA A 105 -20.45 37.48 -2.24
CA ALA A 105 -19.63 38.47 -2.95
C ALA A 105 -19.28 37.99 -4.37
N ASP A 106 -20.20 38.24 -5.29
CA ASP A 106 -19.97 38.36 -6.73
C ASP A 106 -18.83 39.34 -7.03
N SER A 107 -17.85 38.95 -7.86
CA SER A 107 -17.08 39.86 -8.70
C SER A 107 -16.34 39.09 -9.80
N GLU A 108 -16.69 39.46 -11.03
CA GLU A 108 -16.22 38.91 -12.30
C GLU A 108 -14.80 39.39 -12.68
N ALA A 109 -14.32 38.85 -13.82
CA ALA A 109 -13.11 39.20 -14.58
C ALA A 109 -11.78 38.71 -13.96
N GLY A 110 -10.93 37.94 -14.62
CA GLY A 110 -10.67 37.81 -16.05
C GLY A 110 -9.19 38.15 -16.25
N GLU A 111 -8.34 37.16 -16.54
CA GLU A 111 -7.05 37.44 -17.21
C GLU A 111 -6.52 36.19 -17.91
N LEU A 112 -6.34 36.34 -19.23
CA LEU A 112 -5.54 35.48 -20.10
C LEU A 112 -4.07 35.59 -19.71
N ILE A 113 -3.39 34.45 -19.61
CA ILE A 113 -1.95 34.27 -19.82
C ILE A 113 -1.78 32.92 -20.53
N ASP A 114 -1.83 32.86 -21.85
CA ASP A 114 -0.73 33.10 -22.81
C ASP A 114 0.56 32.31 -22.51
N ASP A 115 0.73 31.28 -23.34
CA ASP A 115 1.95 30.76 -23.95
C ASP A 115 3.25 30.67 -23.13
N HIS A 116 3.69 29.43 -22.86
CA HIS A 116 5.13 29.15 -22.88
C HIS A 116 5.49 27.68 -23.15
N GLN A 117 5.45 27.24 -24.42
CA GLN A 117 6.19 26.05 -24.84
C GLN A 117 7.70 26.28 -24.64
N PRO A 118 8.43 25.45 -23.86
CA PRO A 118 9.88 25.42 -23.97
C PRO A 118 10.29 24.47 -25.11
N GLU A 119 10.48 25.03 -26.29
CA GLU A 119 11.24 24.40 -27.37
C GLU A 119 12.73 24.57 -27.09
N VAL A 120 13.41 23.57 -26.54
CA VAL A 120 14.88 23.54 -26.48
C VAL A 120 15.43 22.13 -26.57
N ALA A 121 16.03 21.81 -27.73
CA ALA A 121 17.39 21.26 -27.84
C ALA A 121 17.68 21.02 -29.33
N CYS A 122 18.44 21.90 -29.97
CA CYS A 122 19.90 21.87 -30.04
C CYS A 122 20.35 21.17 -31.33
N GLU A 123 20.69 22.03 -32.30
CA GLU A 123 21.51 21.73 -33.46
C GLU A 123 22.89 21.22 -32.99
N GLU A 124 23.39 20.11 -33.52
CA GLU A 124 24.82 19.86 -33.65
C GLU A 124 25.11 18.91 -34.83
N ALA A 125 26.26 19.12 -35.44
CA ALA A 125 26.62 18.81 -36.81
C ALA A 125 27.26 17.43 -37.03
N ALA A 126 27.51 17.16 -38.30
CA ALA A 126 28.19 16.03 -38.94
C ALA A 126 29.44 15.46 -38.21
N VAL A 127 29.69 14.14 -38.36
CA VAL A 127 30.61 13.57 -39.38
C VAL A 127 30.91 12.06 -39.17
N ALA A 128 31.16 11.38 -40.30
CA ALA A 128 31.96 10.16 -40.51
C ALA A 128 31.33 8.76 -40.28
N ALA A 129 31.03 8.09 -41.40
CA ALA A 129 31.63 6.80 -41.77
C ALA A 129 31.53 6.61 -43.30
#